data_AF-A0A2W5ELS6-F1
#
_entry.id   AF-A0A2W5ELS6-F1
#
_cell.length_a   1.000
_cell.length_b   1.000
_cell.length_c   1.000
_cell.angle_alpha   90.00
_cell.angle_beta   90.00
_cell.angle_gamma   90.00
#
_symmetry.space_group_name_H-M   'P 1'
#
loop_
_entity.id
_entity.type
_entity.pdbx_description
1 polymer ?
#
loop_
_entity_poly.entity_id
_entity_poly.type
_entity_poly.pdbx_seq_one_letter_code
_entity_poly.pdbx_strand_id
1 'polypeptide(L)'
;MELMASSTFSMDCATSVRVRVVSASSTSAIFSMCRCTVTRRLSFSERLSEAMAKHPKIFKALYVSLISAGEETGKMSQSYQQLIKYLKWVDAMQARIRKATRYPMILLVVVLGAVSLMMGMVVPQIVDFIRNMEMELPFATTSLIATSDFFVEWWWAVLLVPVVTFATIMVLRKSSENLAYQIDKALIAAPVMGPLIRKINIARFCQTFGAL
;
A
#
# COMPACT_ATOMS: atom_id res chain seq x y z
N MET A 1 -33.56 28.10 -18.18
CA MET A 1 -32.57 28.46 -17.14
C MET A 1 -32.32 27.33 -16.13
N GLU A 2 -32.96 26.15 -16.26
CA GLU A 2 -32.78 24.99 -15.33
C GLU A 2 -31.67 23.99 -15.73
N LEU A 3 -31.10 24.07 -16.94
CA LEU A 3 -30.11 23.08 -17.42
C LEU A 3 -28.68 23.32 -16.92
N MET A 4 -28.39 24.43 -16.24
CA MET A 4 -27.05 24.72 -15.69
C MET A 4 -26.87 24.37 -14.22
N ALA A 5 -27.92 23.99 -13.50
CA ALA A 5 -27.84 23.63 -12.08
C ALA A 5 -27.57 22.13 -11.83
N SER A 6 -27.81 21.24 -12.82
CA SER A 6 -27.63 19.79 -12.64
C SER A 6 -26.18 19.32 -12.91
N SER A 7 -25.40 20.10 -13.68
CA SER A 7 -24.01 19.78 -14.04
C SER A 7 -23.01 20.19 -12.96
N THR A 8 -23.24 21.33 -12.29
CA THR A 8 -22.42 21.82 -11.17
C THR A 8 -22.57 20.92 -9.93
N PHE A 9 -23.79 20.45 -9.62
CA PHE A 9 -24.02 19.51 -8.51
C PHE A 9 -23.35 18.14 -8.72
N SER A 10 -23.17 17.70 -9.97
CA SER A 10 -22.50 16.43 -10.29
C SER A 10 -20.98 16.46 -10.06
N MET A 11 -20.36 17.65 -10.13
CA MET A 11 -18.92 17.83 -9.86
C MET A 11 -18.64 17.97 -8.36
N ASP A 12 -19.53 18.58 -7.58
CA ASP A 12 -19.38 18.72 -6.12
C ASP A 12 -19.55 17.40 -5.38
N CYS A 13 -20.43 16.51 -5.87
CA CYS A 13 -20.56 15.16 -5.31
C CYS A 13 -19.32 14.29 -5.61
N ALA A 14 -18.77 14.35 -6.83
CA ALA A 14 -17.57 13.61 -7.20
C ALA A 14 -16.32 14.07 -6.42
N THR A 15 -16.26 15.36 -6.08
CA THR A 15 -15.12 15.96 -5.36
C THR A 15 -15.24 15.73 -3.84
N SER A 16 -16.43 15.85 -3.25
CA SER A 16 -16.62 15.60 -1.81
C SER A 16 -16.48 14.12 -1.42
N VAL A 17 -16.78 13.20 -2.35
CA VAL A 17 -16.61 11.75 -2.13
C VAL A 17 -15.12 11.35 -2.13
N ARG A 18 -14.29 11.99 -2.97
CA ARG A 18 -12.85 11.67 -3.02
C ARG A 18 -12.14 11.96 -1.68
N VAL A 19 -12.57 12.99 -0.96
CA VAL A 19 -11.98 13.38 0.34
C VAL A 19 -12.40 12.43 1.47
N ARG A 20 -13.61 11.87 1.42
CA ARG A 20 -14.16 11.05 2.52
C ARG A 20 -13.78 9.57 2.45
N VAL A 21 -13.36 9.06 1.29
CA VAL A 21 -12.92 7.67 1.09
C VAL A 21 -11.57 7.37 1.77
N VAL A 22 -10.79 8.39 2.13
CA VAL A 22 -9.47 8.22 2.76
C VAL A 22 -9.56 7.98 4.27
N SER A 23 -10.63 8.41 4.95
CA SER A 23 -10.69 8.42 6.43
C SER A 23 -11.70 7.47 7.07
N ALA A 24 -12.56 6.79 6.30
CA ALA A 24 -13.57 5.87 6.85
C ALA A 24 -13.43 4.47 6.25
N SER A 25 -13.51 3.44 7.10
CA SER A 25 -13.48 2.02 6.75
C SER A 25 -14.29 1.73 5.48
N SER A 26 -13.64 1.06 4.51
CA SER A 26 -14.11 0.81 3.14
C SER A 26 -15.59 0.40 3.00
N THR A 27 -16.15 -0.24 4.03
CA THR A 27 -17.51 -0.76 4.05
C THR A 27 -18.60 0.33 4.15
N SER A 28 -18.38 1.42 4.91
CA SER A 28 -19.42 2.46 5.09
C SER A 28 -19.50 3.43 3.90
N ALA A 29 -18.37 3.70 3.27
CA ALA A 29 -18.26 4.59 2.11
C ALA A 29 -18.85 3.97 0.83
N ILE A 30 -18.63 2.67 0.60
CA ILE A 30 -19.23 1.97 -0.55
C ILE A 30 -20.75 1.89 -0.39
N PHE A 31 -21.25 1.69 0.83
CA PHE A 31 -22.67 1.58 1.10
C PHE A 31 -23.43 2.91 0.88
N SER A 32 -22.87 4.05 1.30
CA SER A 32 -23.48 5.36 1.07
C SER A 32 -23.46 5.77 -0.41
N MET A 33 -22.35 5.49 -1.12
CA MET A 33 -22.23 5.72 -2.56
C MET A 33 -23.21 4.85 -3.35
N CYS A 34 -23.36 3.58 -2.95
CA CYS A 34 -24.32 2.66 -3.54
C CYS A 34 -25.76 3.17 -3.33
N ARG A 35 -26.12 3.62 -2.12
CA ARG A 35 -27.43 4.22 -1.84
C ARG A 35 -27.70 5.43 -2.74
N CYS A 36 -26.81 6.41 -2.82
CA CYS A 36 -27.01 7.58 -3.69
C CYS A 36 -27.12 7.21 -5.18
N THR A 37 -26.35 6.21 -5.63
CA THR A 37 -26.40 5.75 -7.03
C THR A 37 -27.71 5.00 -7.32
N VAL A 38 -28.16 4.14 -6.40
CA VAL A 38 -29.42 3.40 -6.50
C VAL A 38 -30.61 4.36 -6.49
N THR A 39 -30.69 5.31 -5.53
CA THR A 39 -31.82 6.23 -5.43
C THR A 39 -31.92 7.18 -6.63
N ARG A 40 -30.78 7.60 -7.21
CA ARG A 40 -30.75 8.48 -8.39
C ARG A 40 -31.05 7.74 -9.70
N ARG A 41 -30.84 6.43 -9.76
CA ARG A 41 -31.04 5.62 -10.98
C ARG A 41 -32.31 4.80 -11.00
N LEU A 42 -33.01 4.61 -9.88
CA LEU A 42 -34.41 4.14 -9.91
C LEU A 42 -35.33 5.07 -10.73
N SER A 43 -34.88 6.31 -10.99
CA SER A 43 -35.53 7.27 -11.88
C SER A 43 -35.26 7.02 -13.37
N PHE A 44 -34.39 6.07 -13.74
CA PHE A 44 -33.95 5.80 -15.10
C PHE A 44 -33.97 4.28 -15.36
N SER A 45 -34.32 3.81 -16.56
CA SER A 45 -34.47 2.36 -16.85
C SER A 45 -33.13 1.60 -17.00
N GLU A 46 -32.06 2.04 -16.34
CA GLU A 46 -30.74 1.41 -16.41
C GLU A 46 -30.56 0.39 -15.28
N ARG A 47 -29.93 -0.74 -15.58
CA ARG A 47 -29.59 -1.77 -14.57
C ARG A 47 -28.55 -1.24 -13.57
N LEU A 48 -28.64 -1.66 -12.31
CA LEU A 48 -27.71 -1.19 -11.27
C LEU A 48 -26.29 -1.76 -11.49
N SER A 49 -26.16 -2.96 -12.04
CA SER A 49 -24.91 -3.55 -12.53
C SER A 49 -24.19 -2.66 -13.57
N GLU A 50 -24.92 -2.18 -14.58
CA GLU A 50 -24.40 -1.28 -15.63
C GLU A 50 -23.96 0.07 -15.05
N ALA A 51 -24.68 0.57 -14.04
CA ALA A 51 -24.31 1.80 -13.34
C ALA A 51 -22.99 1.68 -12.58
N MET A 52 -22.76 0.53 -11.93
CA MET A 52 -21.51 0.26 -11.22
C MET A 52 -20.33 0.02 -12.17
N ALA A 53 -20.58 -0.58 -13.34
CA ALA A 53 -19.57 -0.80 -14.36
C ALA A 53 -18.90 0.49 -14.86
N LYS A 54 -19.63 1.62 -14.83
CA LYS A 54 -19.10 2.95 -15.21
C LYS A 54 -17.98 3.45 -14.26
N HIS A 55 -17.77 2.82 -13.10
CA HIS A 55 -16.76 3.20 -12.11
C HIS A 55 -15.78 2.06 -11.73
N PRO A 56 -14.95 1.58 -12.67
CA PRO A 56 -14.09 0.40 -12.48
C PRO A 56 -12.97 0.58 -11.43
N LYS A 57 -12.62 1.83 -11.08
CA LYS A 57 -11.64 2.14 -10.03
C LYS A 57 -12.14 1.81 -8.62
N ILE A 58 -13.45 1.84 -8.42
CA ILE A 58 -14.10 1.61 -7.11
C ILE A 58 -14.76 0.23 -7.13
N PHE A 59 -15.47 -0.11 -8.21
CA PHE A 59 -16.15 -1.38 -8.37
C PHE A 59 -15.35 -2.29 -9.28
N LYS A 60 -14.72 -3.31 -8.70
CA LYS A 60 -14.03 -4.35 -9.48
C LYS A 60 -15.04 -5.15 -10.27
N ALA A 61 -14.61 -5.73 -11.40
CA ALA A 61 -15.45 -6.56 -12.26
C ALA A 61 -16.21 -7.67 -11.50
N LEU A 62 -15.56 -8.27 -10.50
CA LEU A 62 -16.17 -9.29 -9.63
C LEU A 62 -17.41 -8.78 -8.86
N TYR A 63 -17.44 -7.52 -8.45
CA TYR A 63 -18.58 -6.94 -7.71
C TYR A 63 -19.77 -6.72 -8.65
N VAL A 64 -19.47 -6.23 -9.86
CA VAL A 64 -20.46 -5.99 -10.91
C VAL A 64 -21.11 -7.30 -11.34
N SER A 65 -20.32 -8.37 -11.54
CA SER A 65 -20.85 -9.68 -11.95
C SER A 65 -21.73 -10.33 -10.86
N LEU A 66 -21.36 -10.20 -9.58
CA LEU A 66 -22.17 -10.69 -8.46
C LEU A 66 -23.53 -9.97 -8.36
N ILE A 67 -23.54 -8.66 -8.61
CA ILE A 67 -24.75 -7.85 -8.57
C ILE A 67 -25.61 -8.10 -9.81
N SER A 68 -25.02 -8.24 -11.00
CA SER A 68 -25.74 -8.61 -12.24
C SER A 68 -26.47 -9.95 -12.09
N ALA A 69 -25.81 -10.97 -11.55
CA ALA A 69 -26.46 -12.26 -11.27
C ALA A 69 -27.61 -12.14 -10.26
N GLY A 70 -27.45 -11.24 -9.27
CA GLY A 70 -28.49 -10.91 -8.29
C GLY A 70 -29.69 -10.16 -8.90
N GLU A 71 -29.46 -9.30 -9.90
CA GLU A 71 -30.49 -8.60 -10.69
C GLU A 71 -31.28 -9.59 -11.54
N GLU A 72 -30.59 -10.43 -12.30
CA GLU A 72 -31.19 -11.41 -13.21
C GLU A 72 -32.03 -12.44 -12.46
N THR A 73 -31.56 -12.88 -11.28
CA THR A 73 -32.27 -13.87 -10.45
C THR A 73 -33.32 -13.21 -9.53
N GLY A 74 -33.36 -11.87 -9.45
CA GLY A 74 -34.18 -11.13 -8.48
C GLY A 74 -33.77 -11.32 -7.01
N LYS A 75 -32.63 -11.97 -6.74
CA LYS A 75 -32.14 -12.30 -5.39
C LYS A 75 -31.10 -11.30 -4.89
N MET A 76 -31.46 -10.02 -4.92
CA MET A 76 -30.59 -8.91 -4.50
C MET A 76 -30.02 -9.08 -3.09
N SER A 77 -30.87 -9.40 -2.10
CA SER A 77 -30.44 -9.54 -0.71
C SER A 77 -29.32 -10.56 -0.53
N GLN A 78 -29.41 -11.71 -1.22
CA GLN A 78 -28.41 -12.77 -1.14
C GLN A 78 -27.08 -12.34 -1.78
N SER A 79 -27.13 -11.70 -2.96
CA SER A 79 -25.93 -11.19 -3.64
C SER A 79 -25.17 -10.15 -2.80
N TYR A 80 -25.90 -9.25 -2.13
CA TYR A 80 -25.32 -8.26 -1.21
C TYR A 80 -24.68 -8.91 0.02
N GLN A 81 -25.32 -9.91 0.62
CA GLN A 81 -24.73 -10.64 1.75
C GLN A 81 -23.41 -11.31 1.37
N GLN A 82 -23.34 -11.88 0.16
CA GLN A 82 -22.14 -12.52 -0.37
C GLN A 82 -21.03 -11.51 -0.62
N LEU A 83 -21.36 -10.36 -1.19
CA LEU A 83 -20.43 -9.25 -1.38
C LEU A 83 -19.88 -8.73 -0.04
N ILE A 84 -20.73 -8.57 0.97
CA ILE A 84 -20.30 -8.13 2.31
C ILE A 84 -19.35 -9.15 2.96
N LYS A 85 -19.64 -10.45 2.85
CA LYS A 85 -18.73 -11.51 3.35
C LYS A 85 -17.37 -11.42 2.68
N TYR A 86 -17.34 -11.25 1.35
CA TYR A 86 -16.11 -11.09 0.60
C TYR A 86 -15.32 -9.84 1.03
N LEU A 87 -15.97 -8.67 1.14
CA LEU A 87 -15.31 -7.44 1.57
C LEU A 87 -14.71 -7.58 2.98
N LYS A 88 -15.45 -8.17 3.93
CA LYS A 88 -14.95 -8.41 5.30
C LYS A 88 -13.71 -9.31 5.30
N TRP A 89 -13.68 -10.34 4.45
CA TRP A 89 -12.53 -11.23 4.32
C TRP A 89 -11.31 -10.49 3.78
N VAL A 90 -11.49 -9.66 2.74
CA VAL A 90 -10.42 -8.83 2.17
C VAL A 90 -9.89 -7.83 3.20
N ASP A 91 -10.77 -7.15 3.92
CA ASP A 91 -10.37 -6.18 4.96
C ASP A 91 -9.62 -6.87 6.11
N ALA A 92 -10.06 -8.05 6.55
CA ALA A 92 -9.37 -8.83 7.57
C ALA A 92 -7.97 -9.25 7.12
N MET A 93 -7.81 -9.65 5.86
CA MET A 93 -6.51 -10.02 5.29
C MET A 93 -5.57 -8.82 5.19
N GLN A 94 -6.06 -7.67 4.72
CA GLN A 94 -5.28 -6.43 4.70
C GLN A 94 -4.90 -5.96 6.11
N ALA A 95 -5.81 -6.08 7.08
CA ALA A 95 -5.53 -5.73 8.47
C ALA A 95 -4.43 -6.62 9.07
N ARG A 96 -4.44 -7.92 8.78
CA ARG A 96 -3.38 -8.86 9.19
C ARG A 96 -2.04 -8.48 8.57
N ILE A 97 -2.01 -8.19 7.27
CA ILE A 97 -0.79 -7.75 6.57
C ILE A 97 -0.26 -6.46 7.19
N ARG A 98 -1.10 -5.44 7.37
CA ARG A 98 -0.70 -4.16 7.97
C ARG A 98 -0.15 -4.34 9.38
N LYS A 99 -0.74 -5.21 10.20
CA LYS A 99 -0.25 -5.51 11.55
C LYS A 99 1.12 -6.21 11.49
N ALA A 100 1.27 -7.21 10.63
CA ALA A 100 2.52 -7.95 10.47
C ALA A 100 3.68 -7.06 9.98
N THR A 101 3.42 -6.07 9.13
CA THR A 101 4.44 -5.13 8.64
C THR A 101 4.74 -3.98 9.60
N ARG A 102 3.81 -3.64 10.50
CA ARG A 102 3.96 -2.51 11.41
C ARG A 102 4.93 -2.80 12.55
N TYR A 103 4.92 -4.02 13.06
CA TYR A 103 5.86 -4.47 14.10
C TYR A 103 7.34 -4.33 13.68
N PRO A 104 7.80 -4.91 12.54
CA PRO A 104 9.19 -4.81 12.12
C PRO A 104 9.60 -3.37 11.79
N MET A 105 8.67 -2.52 11.31
CA MET A 105 8.96 -1.11 11.02
C MET A 105 9.30 -0.31 12.28
N ILE A 106 8.50 -0.44 13.35
CA ILE A 106 8.75 0.27 14.62
C ILE A 106 10.06 -0.23 15.24
N LEU A 107 10.28 -1.55 15.26
CA LEU A 107 11.49 -2.15 15.81
C LEU A 107 12.74 -1.67 15.06
N LEU A 108 12.70 -1.61 13.73
CA LEU A 108 13.81 -1.08 12.91
C LEU A 108 14.14 0.36 13.29
N VAL A 109 13.13 1.22 13.43
CA VAL A 109 13.35 2.63 13.80
C VAL A 109 14.00 2.75 15.18
N VAL A 110 13.53 1.97 16.16
CA VAL A 110 14.08 1.99 17.53
C VAL A 110 15.52 1.49 17.55
N VAL A 111 15.81 0.36 16.88
CA VAL A 111 17.17 -0.21 16.84
C VAL A 111 18.13 0.71 16.10
N LEU A 112 17.74 1.23 14.93
CA LEU A 112 18.58 2.18 14.18
C LEU A 112 18.81 3.47 14.97
N GLY A 113 17.78 3.99 15.65
CA GLY A 113 17.90 5.16 16.51
C GLY A 113 18.86 4.92 17.68
N ALA A 114 18.75 3.78 18.36
CA ALA A 114 19.62 3.41 19.46
C ALA A 114 21.09 3.26 19.01
N VAL A 115 21.34 2.54 17.90
CA VAL A 115 22.69 2.38 17.34
C VAL A 115 23.28 3.73 16.91
N SER A 116 22.47 4.59 16.28
CA SER A 116 22.93 5.92 15.85
C SER A 116 23.29 6.81 17.04
N LEU A 117 22.50 6.79 18.11
CA LEU A 117 22.80 7.52 19.34
C LEU A 117 24.07 6.99 20.01
N MET A 118 24.21 5.66 20.05
CA MET A 118 25.39 5.03 20.64
C MET A 118 26.66 5.39 19.87
N MET A 119 26.66 5.28 18.54
CA MET A 119 27.80 5.68 17.70
C MET A 119 28.06 7.20 17.74
N GLY A 120 27.00 8.01 17.80
CA GLY A 120 27.09 9.47 17.74
C GLY A 120 27.70 10.12 18.98
N MET A 121 27.28 9.71 20.17
CA MET A 121 27.71 10.36 21.42
C MET A 121 28.57 9.47 22.31
N VAL A 122 28.33 8.16 22.34
CA VAL A 122 28.96 7.28 23.33
C VAL A 122 30.35 6.83 22.87
N VAL A 123 30.50 6.45 21.60
CA VAL A 123 31.79 6.04 21.04
C VAL A 123 32.87 7.14 21.08
N PRO A 124 32.63 8.39 20.67
CA PRO A 124 33.66 9.43 20.72
C PRO A 124 34.11 9.73 22.15
N GLN A 125 33.22 9.68 23.15
CA GLN A 125 33.58 9.88 24.56
C GLN A 125 34.60 8.83 25.05
N ILE A 126 34.45 7.58 24.59
CA ILE A 126 35.40 6.51 24.92
C ILE A 126 36.75 6.75 24.24
N VAL A 127 36.74 7.21 22.99
CA VAL A 127 37.96 7.54 22.23
C VAL A 127 38.73 8.69 22.89
N ASP A 128 38.03 9.75 23.29
CA ASP A 128 38.64 10.90 23.96
C ASP A 128 39.24 10.50 25.32
N PHE A 129 38.57 9.60 26.05
CA PHE A 129 39.11 9.04 27.28
C PHE A 129 40.44 8.28 27.06
N ILE A 130 40.53 7.48 25.99
CA ILE A 130 41.75 6.73 25.65
C ILE A 130 42.88 7.68 25.21
N ARG A 131 42.58 8.73 24.43
CA ARG A 131 43.57 9.74 24.01
C ARG A 131 44.18 10.48 25.21
N ASN A 132 43.40 10.73 26.25
CA ASN A 132 43.88 11.40 27.46
C ASN A 132 44.84 10.54 28.31
N MET A 133 44.93 9.22 28.06
CA MET A 133 45.86 8.33 28.77
C MET A 133 47.25 8.24 28.11
N GLU A 134 47.54 9.08 27.10
CA GLU A 134 48.84 9.16 26.38
C GLU A 134 49.34 7.82 25.80
N MET A 135 48.46 6.83 25.64
CA MET A 135 48.79 5.56 24.98
C MET A 135 48.71 5.74 23.46
N GLU A 136 49.75 5.29 22.75
CA GLU A 136 49.76 5.26 21.29
C GLU A 136 48.61 4.38 20.79
N LEU A 137 47.70 4.96 19.99
CA LEU A 137 46.53 4.22 19.50
C LEU A 137 46.97 3.16 18.47
N PRO A 138 46.73 1.86 18.73
CA PRO A 138 46.94 0.81 17.74
C PRO A 138 46.10 1.05 16.47
N PHE A 139 46.54 0.52 15.34
CA PHE A 139 45.85 0.66 14.04
C PHE A 139 44.37 0.26 14.06
N ALA A 140 44.00 -0.68 14.95
CA ALA A 140 42.62 -1.10 15.17
C ALA A 140 41.73 0.05 15.68
N THR A 141 42.24 0.92 16.55
CA THR A 141 41.49 2.02 17.16
C THR A 141 41.32 3.18 16.17
N THR A 142 42.33 3.48 15.34
CA THR A 142 42.23 4.52 14.30
C THR A 142 41.20 4.15 13.23
N SER A 143 41.12 2.86 12.86
CA SER A 143 40.09 2.37 11.93
C SER A 143 38.68 2.46 12.53
N LEU A 144 38.55 2.23 13.84
CA LEU A 144 37.29 2.37 14.56
C LEU A 144 36.81 3.83 14.61
N ILE A 145 37.73 4.78 14.83
CA ILE A 145 37.44 6.22 14.84
C ILE A 145 36.95 6.67 13.45
N ALA A 146 37.66 6.28 12.39
CA ALA A 146 37.24 6.61 11.02
C ALA A 146 35.86 6.04 10.66
N THR A 147 35.54 4.84 11.16
CA THR A 147 34.21 4.22 10.96
C THR A 147 33.13 4.94 11.77
N SER A 148 33.47 5.39 12.99
CA SER A 148 32.57 6.16 13.84
C SER A 148 32.25 7.52 13.24
N ASP A 149 33.26 8.28 12.79
CA ASP A 149 33.08 9.60 12.17
C ASP A 149 32.21 9.51 10.90
N PHE A 150 32.41 8.47 10.09
CA PHE A 150 31.55 8.21 8.93
C PHE A 150 30.09 7.95 9.35
N PHE A 151 29.86 7.23 10.44
CA PHE A 151 28.51 6.94 10.95
C PHE A 151 27.84 8.18 11.57
N VAL A 152 28.59 9.01 12.29
CA VAL A 152 28.12 10.27 12.87
C VAL A 152 27.81 11.28 11.77
N GLU A 153 28.59 11.33 10.69
CA GLU A 153 28.33 12.25 9.58
C GLU A 153 27.21 11.75 8.66
N TRP A 154 27.01 10.44 8.48
CA TRP A 154 26.02 9.87 7.55
C TRP A 154 24.74 9.32 8.23
N TRP A 155 24.48 9.64 9.50
CA TRP A 155 23.29 9.13 10.23
C TRP A 155 21.97 9.47 9.53
N TRP A 156 21.87 10.65 8.92
CA TRP A 156 20.72 11.06 8.12
C TRP A 156 20.62 10.18 6.87
N ALA A 157 21.72 9.89 6.16
CA ALA A 157 21.71 9.01 5.01
C ALA A 157 21.23 7.58 5.34
N VAL A 158 21.62 7.00 6.47
CA VAL A 158 21.15 5.65 6.88
C VAL A 158 19.61 5.58 7.01
N LEU A 159 18.98 6.67 7.44
CA LEU A 159 17.53 6.75 7.62
C LEU A 159 16.81 7.21 6.34
N LEU A 160 17.42 8.10 5.57
CA LEU A 160 16.84 8.71 4.36
C LEU A 160 16.97 7.82 3.12
N VAL A 161 18.07 7.05 3.01
CA VAL A 161 18.34 6.12 1.88
C VAL A 161 17.24 5.06 1.71
N PRO A 162 16.80 4.29 2.73
CA PRO A 162 15.75 3.29 2.55
C PRO A 162 14.40 3.93 2.18
N VAL A 163 14.10 5.13 2.68
CA VAL A 163 12.85 5.84 2.38
C VAL A 163 12.86 6.37 0.94
N VAL A 164 13.95 6.99 0.52
CA VAL A 164 14.10 7.55 -0.84
C VAL A 164 14.21 6.44 -1.87
N THR A 165 14.99 5.39 -1.63
CA THR A 165 15.05 4.26 -2.55
C THR A 165 13.68 3.62 -2.73
N PHE A 166 12.90 3.44 -1.66
CA PHE A 166 11.53 2.94 -1.75
C PHE A 166 10.59 3.87 -2.54
N ALA A 167 10.63 5.18 -2.26
CA ALA A 167 9.83 6.17 -2.97
C ALA A 167 10.20 6.29 -4.46
N THR A 168 11.50 6.33 -4.76
CA THR A 168 12.06 6.39 -6.11
C THR A 168 11.71 5.13 -6.90
N ILE A 169 11.78 3.93 -6.29
CA ILE A 169 11.31 2.69 -6.92
C ILE A 169 9.80 2.78 -7.25
N MET A 170 8.96 3.27 -6.34
CA MET A 170 7.52 3.42 -6.59
C MET A 170 7.21 4.37 -7.76
N VAL A 171 7.94 5.48 -7.87
CA VAL A 171 7.76 6.48 -8.92
C VAL A 171 8.32 5.98 -10.26
N LEU A 172 9.53 5.42 -10.26
CA LEU A 172 10.18 4.89 -11.46
C LEU A 172 9.43 3.71 -12.06
N ARG A 173 8.81 2.86 -11.24
CA ARG A 173 7.93 1.78 -11.71
C ARG A 173 6.73 2.28 -12.53
N LYS A 174 6.27 3.52 -12.31
CA LYS A 174 5.18 4.12 -13.10
C LYS A 174 5.68 4.81 -14.38
N SER A 175 6.96 5.18 -14.44
CA SER A 175 7.49 6.01 -15.53
C SER A 175 8.32 5.23 -16.55
N SER A 176 8.81 4.03 -16.23
CA SER A 176 9.65 3.22 -17.13
C SER A 176 9.26 1.74 -17.09
N GLU A 177 8.74 1.22 -18.22
CA GLU A 177 8.40 -0.20 -18.40
C GLU A 177 9.63 -1.11 -18.27
N ASN A 178 10.80 -0.63 -18.68
CA ASN A 178 12.04 -1.40 -18.66
C ASN A 178 12.57 -1.60 -17.22
N LEU A 179 12.46 -0.58 -16.38
CA LEU A 179 12.76 -0.67 -14.94
C LEU A 179 11.73 -1.54 -14.20
N ALA A 180 10.45 -1.42 -14.55
CA ALA A 180 9.42 -2.29 -13.99
C ALA A 180 9.71 -3.77 -14.27
N TYR A 181 10.14 -4.09 -15.50
CA TYR A 181 10.51 -5.46 -15.88
C TYR A 181 11.73 -5.99 -15.12
N GLN A 182 12.80 -5.19 -14.98
CA GLN A 182 13.99 -5.60 -14.23
C GLN A 182 13.70 -5.81 -12.74
N ILE A 183 12.90 -4.93 -12.14
CA ILE A 183 12.48 -5.05 -10.75
C ILE A 183 11.63 -6.31 -10.55
N ASP A 184 10.66 -6.56 -11.44
CA ASP A 184 9.83 -7.77 -11.35
C ASP A 184 10.67 -9.04 -11.55
N LYS A 185 11.67 -9.03 -12.44
CA LYS A 185 12.63 -10.12 -12.61
C LYS A 185 13.46 -10.36 -11.35
N ALA A 186 13.98 -9.31 -10.72
CA ALA A 186 14.72 -9.40 -9.47
C ALA A 186 13.84 -9.89 -8.30
N LEU A 187 12.59 -9.44 -8.24
CA LEU A 187 11.62 -9.84 -7.22
C LEU A 187 11.22 -11.31 -7.35
N ILE A 188 11.12 -11.83 -8.58
CA ILE A 188 10.88 -13.24 -8.88
C ILE A 188 12.12 -14.09 -8.55
N ALA A 189 13.33 -13.55 -8.71
CA ALA A 189 14.57 -14.21 -8.35
C ALA A 189 14.84 -14.24 -6.84
N ALA A 190 14.16 -13.39 -6.06
CA ALA A 190 14.34 -13.34 -4.61
C ALA A 190 13.88 -14.67 -3.96
N PRO A 191 14.73 -15.34 -3.15
CA PRO A 191 14.47 -16.68 -2.64
C PRO A 191 13.24 -16.77 -1.72
N VAL A 192 12.86 -15.67 -1.07
CA VAL A 192 11.70 -15.61 -0.16
C VAL A 192 10.39 -15.22 -0.87
N MET A 193 10.42 -14.23 -1.77
CA MET A 193 9.23 -13.73 -2.47
C MET A 193 8.92 -14.44 -3.79
N GLY A 194 9.94 -14.95 -4.49
CA GLY A 194 9.83 -15.65 -5.76
C GLY A 194 8.83 -16.82 -5.78
N PRO A 195 8.89 -17.79 -4.85
CA PRO A 195 7.97 -18.92 -4.86
C PRO A 195 6.51 -18.49 -4.59
N LEU A 196 6.30 -17.41 -3.82
CA LEU A 196 4.97 -16.89 -3.53
C LEU A 196 4.32 -16.26 -4.77
N ILE A 197 5.07 -15.40 -5.47
CA ILE A 197 4.60 -14.73 -6.69
C ILE A 197 4.32 -15.76 -7.79
N ARG A 198 5.20 -16.76 -7.96
CA ARG A 198 5.02 -17.83 -8.94
C ARG A 198 3.75 -18.65 -8.68
N LYS A 199 3.48 -19.01 -7.43
CA LYS A 199 2.24 -19.72 -7.04
C LYS A 199 0.98 -18.89 -7.31
N ILE A 200 0.99 -17.59 -7.00
CA ILE A 200 -0.15 -16.70 -7.27
C ILE A 200 -0.41 -16.57 -8.77
N ASN A 201 0.63 -16.42 -9.59
CA ASN A 201 0.48 -16.30 -11.04
C ASN A 201 -0.02 -17.59 -11.68
N ILE A 202 0.47 -18.76 -11.25
CA ILE A 202 -0.04 -20.06 -11.69
C ILE A 202 -1.51 -20.21 -11.28
N ALA A 203 -1.87 -19.87 -10.05
CA ALA A 203 -3.25 -19.95 -9.58
C ALA A 203 -4.20 -19.06 -10.41
N ARG A 204 -3.79 -17.82 -10.72
CA ARG A 204 -4.57 -16.93 -11.60
C ARG A 204 -4.71 -17.51 -13.00
N PHE A 205 -3.61 -18.01 -13.57
CA PHE A 205 -3.61 -18.61 -14.91
C PHE A 205 -4.59 -19.79 -14.99
N CYS A 206 -4.50 -20.72 -14.04
CA CYS A 206 -5.43 -21.84 -13.92
C CYS A 206 -6.87 -21.39 -13.75
N GLN A 207 -7.12 -20.33 -12.95
CA GLN A 207 -8.46 -19.80 -12.75
C GLN A 207 -9.05 -19.17 -14.02
N THR A 208 -8.25 -18.46 -14.81
CA THR A 208 -8.66 -17.96 -16.13
C THR A 208 -8.90 -19.10 -17.12
N PHE A 209 -8.06 -20.14 -17.10
CA PHE A 209 -8.20 -21.29 -18.01
C PHE A 209 -9.40 -22.18 -17.67
N GLY A 210 -9.74 -22.35 -16.40
CA GLY A 210 -10.94 -23.08 -15.99
C GLY A 210 -12.23 -22.28 -16.14
N ALA A 211 -12.14 -20.98 -16.44
CA ALA A 211 -13.29 -20.13 -16.72
C ALA A 211 -13.59 -19.99 -18.23
N LEU A 212 -12.67 -20.44 -19.09
CA LEU A 212 -12.82 -20.59 -20.54
C LEU A 212 -13.30 -22.02 -20.87
#